data_AF-A0A4Y2D430-F1
#
_entry.id   AF-A0A4Y2D430-F1
#
_cell.length_a   1.000
_cell.length_b   1.000
_cell.length_c   1.000
_cell.angle_alpha   90.00
_cell.angle_beta   90.00
_cell.angle_gamma   90.00
#
_symmetry.space_group_name_H-M   'P 1'
#
loop_
_entity.id
_entity.type
_entity.pdbx_description
1 polymer ?
#
loop_
_entity_poly.entity_id
_entity_poly.type
_entity_poly.pdbx_seq_one_letter_code
_entity_poly.pdbx_strand_id
1 'polypeptide(L)'
;MAFLGKARKEDLIILARELGEEVTPDLKIIDLRNLIVASTNYEMEFVKELLNTVISQRTEEAEQRKLEQRKLELEIEERRKREEREFELEKLKLQNESFNSAGNGSSRPKIDFLSMIPKFDQVNNDISLYLILFERQAQAADVPKEFWASHLLSLLPYEIAQLVAREDVGISRDFEKVKSLLLKRYKLTAEKFRQLFSKHCKSPTATWKDFAYEVRNYFHGWISGLDISTFDQLKELIIVDQIKRRVPPEVREHYIDEWSQLNNVEKLTSKLDDYDAVR
;
A
#
# COMPACT_ATOMS: atom_id res chain seq x y z
N MET A 1 -13.97 55.03 -52.35
CA MET A 1 -13.75 55.71 -51.06
C MET A 1 -14.01 54.82 -49.83
N ALA A 2 -15.13 54.08 -49.75
CA ALA A 2 -15.48 53.31 -48.54
C ALA A 2 -14.54 52.11 -48.19
N PHE A 3 -13.81 51.57 -49.17
CA PHE A 3 -12.99 50.35 -48.98
C PHE A 3 -11.71 50.61 -48.17
N LEU A 4 -11.03 51.74 -48.37
CA LEU A 4 -9.89 52.17 -47.55
C LEU A 4 -10.28 52.43 -46.08
N GLY A 5 -11.57 52.65 -45.83
CA GLY A 5 -12.17 52.86 -44.51
C GLY A 5 -11.97 51.67 -43.55
N LYS A 6 -11.85 50.45 -44.08
CA LYS A 6 -11.77 49.20 -43.30
C LYS A 6 -10.34 48.64 -43.17
N ALA A 7 -9.39 49.21 -43.92
CA ALA A 7 -7.99 48.77 -43.93
C ALA A 7 -7.25 49.23 -42.67
N ARG A 8 -6.30 48.42 -42.19
CA ARG A 8 -5.45 48.78 -41.05
C ARG A 8 -4.41 49.81 -41.47
N LYS A 9 -3.86 50.53 -40.48
CA LYS A 9 -2.77 51.50 -40.71
C LYS A 9 -1.60 50.87 -41.47
N GLU A 10 -1.21 49.66 -41.09
CA GLU A 10 -0.13 48.90 -41.70
C GLU A 10 -0.40 48.58 -43.18
N ASP A 11 -1.61 48.11 -43.50
CA ASP A 11 -2.01 47.78 -44.89
C ASP A 11 -1.98 49.04 -45.77
N LEU A 12 -2.39 50.19 -45.23
CA LEU A 12 -2.38 51.48 -45.94
C LEU A 12 -0.96 52.03 -46.14
N ILE A 13 -0.03 51.77 -45.22
CA ILE A 13 1.39 52.15 -45.37
C ILE A 13 2.04 51.35 -46.50
N ILE A 14 1.80 50.03 -46.54
CA ILE A 14 2.33 49.16 -47.59
C ILE A 14 1.75 49.57 -48.95
N LEU A 15 0.43 49.75 -49.01
CA LEU A 15 -0.27 50.20 -50.22
C LEU A 15 0.26 51.55 -50.75
N ALA A 16 0.49 52.52 -49.88
CA ALA A 16 1.03 53.82 -50.28
C ALA A 16 2.48 53.71 -50.81
N ARG A 17 3.31 52.84 -50.23
CA ARG A 17 4.67 52.56 -50.75
C ARG A 17 4.65 51.85 -52.10
N GLU A 18 3.73 50.92 -52.30
CA GLU A 18 3.56 50.22 -53.59
C GLU A 18 3.07 51.15 -54.70
N LEU A 19 2.36 52.22 -54.35
CA LEU A 19 1.98 53.30 -55.26
C LEU A 19 3.13 54.30 -55.53
N GLY A 20 4.30 54.13 -54.90
CA GLY A 20 5.48 54.96 -55.08
C GLY A 20 5.54 56.21 -54.20
N GLU A 21 4.66 56.32 -53.21
CA GLU A 21 4.65 57.45 -52.28
C GLU A 21 5.63 57.22 -51.10
N GLU A 22 6.31 58.27 -50.66
CA GLU A 22 7.15 58.22 -49.46
C GLU A 22 6.28 58.29 -48.20
N VAL A 23 6.31 57.22 -47.41
CA VAL A 23 5.47 57.07 -46.21
C VAL A 23 6.33 57.00 -44.95
N THR A 24 6.10 57.93 -44.03
CA THR A 24 6.66 57.88 -42.67
C THR A 24 5.74 57.10 -41.72
N PRO A 25 6.29 56.32 -40.76
CA PRO A 25 5.49 55.44 -39.89
C PRO A 25 4.51 56.20 -38.96
N ASP A 26 4.78 57.48 -38.72
CA ASP A 26 4.06 58.31 -37.75
C ASP A 26 2.76 58.93 -38.31
N LEU A 27 2.55 58.85 -39.63
CA LEU A 27 1.34 59.38 -40.28
C LEU A 27 0.06 58.76 -39.71
N LYS A 28 -0.99 59.58 -39.55
CA LYS A 28 -2.29 59.07 -39.10
C LYS A 28 -2.97 58.35 -40.26
N ILE A 29 -3.87 57.42 -39.93
CA ILE A 29 -4.67 56.65 -40.91
C ILE A 29 -5.39 57.58 -41.91
N ILE A 30 -5.85 58.75 -41.43
CA ILE A 30 -6.54 59.73 -42.26
C ILE A 30 -5.58 60.36 -43.28
N ASP A 31 -4.37 60.74 -42.85
CA ASP A 31 -3.35 61.34 -43.72
C ASP A 31 -2.87 60.33 -44.78
N LEU A 32 -2.72 59.05 -44.40
CA LEU A 32 -2.39 57.96 -45.32
C LEU A 32 -3.47 57.74 -46.38
N ARG A 33 -4.74 57.76 -45.99
CA ARG A 33 -5.86 57.63 -46.95
C ARG A 33 -5.89 58.78 -47.93
N ASN A 34 -5.65 60.01 -47.45
CA ASN A 34 -5.62 61.19 -48.29
C ASN A 34 -4.44 61.14 -49.27
N LEU A 35 -3.27 60.69 -48.81
CA LEU A 35 -2.07 60.51 -49.63
C LEU A 35 -2.30 59.49 -50.75
N ILE A 36 -2.91 58.33 -50.45
CA ILE A 36 -3.24 57.30 -51.44
C ILE A 36 -4.19 57.84 -52.51
N VAL A 37 -5.22 58.59 -52.10
CA VAL A 37 -6.22 59.16 -53.01
C VAL A 37 -5.65 60.31 -53.85
N ALA A 38 -4.66 61.03 -53.32
CA ALA A 38 -4.00 62.13 -54.01
C ALA A 38 -2.85 61.68 -54.93
N SER A 39 -2.48 60.40 -54.90
CA SER A 39 -1.41 59.85 -55.72
C SER A 39 -1.75 59.94 -57.21
N THR A 40 -0.77 60.25 -58.05
CA THR A 40 -0.93 60.31 -59.51
C THR A 40 -1.24 58.95 -60.13
N ASN A 41 -0.95 57.88 -59.39
CA ASN A 41 -1.10 56.50 -59.84
C ASN A 41 -2.36 55.84 -59.24
N TYR A 42 -3.28 56.65 -58.70
CA TYR A 42 -4.52 56.17 -58.12
C TYR A 42 -5.54 55.77 -59.19
N GLU A 43 -5.80 54.47 -59.30
CA GLU A 43 -6.93 53.91 -60.05
C GLU A 43 -7.77 53.01 -59.13
N MET A 44 -9.09 53.23 -59.10
CA MET A 44 -9.95 52.69 -58.03
C MET A 44 -9.93 51.15 -57.94
N GLU A 45 -10.05 50.44 -59.06
CA GLU A 45 -10.05 48.97 -59.05
C GLU A 45 -8.63 48.42 -58.83
N PHE A 46 -7.61 49.03 -59.43
CA PHE A 46 -6.21 48.68 -59.21
C PHE A 46 -5.80 48.80 -57.74
N VAL A 47 -6.09 49.94 -57.09
CA VAL A 47 -5.77 50.19 -55.68
C VAL A 47 -6.54 49.25 -54.74
N LYS A 48 -7.76 48.86 -55.12
CA LYS A 48 -8.57 47.91 -54.35
C LYS A 48 -8.05 46.48 -54.49
N GLU A 49 -7.60 46.07 -55.67
CA GLU A 49 -6.95 44.78 -55.90
C GLU A 49 -5.60 44.69 -55.20
N LEU A 50 -4.81 45.77 -55.26
CA LEU A 50 -3.54 45.90 -54.56
C LEU A 50 -3.73 45.83 -53.04
N LEU A 51 -4.72 46.56 -52.49
CA LEU A 51 -5.07 46.46 -51.08
C LEU A 51 -5.50 45.04 -50.66
N ASN A 52 -6.30 44.36 -51.48
CA ASN A 52 -6.71 42.99 -51.20
C ASN A 52 -5.51 42.04 -51.21
N THR A 53 -4.56 42.25 -52.12
CA THR A 53 -3.31 41.48 -52.21
C THR A 53 -2.46 41.68 -50.96
N VAL A 54 -2.26 42.94 -50.53
CA VAL A 54 -1.56 43.30 -49.29
C VAL A 54 -2.21 42.65 -48.07
N ILE A 55 -3.55 42.70 -47.98
CA ILE A 55 -4.30 42.06 -46.89
C ILE A 55 -4.12 40.54 -46.92
N SER A 56 -4.21 39.90 -48.09
CA SER A 56 -4.04 38.45 -48.27
C SER A 56 -2.65 37.99 -47.85
N GLN A 57 -1.61 38.67 -48.32
CA GLN A 57 -0.22 38.39 -47.97
C GLN A 57 0.01 38.53 -46.47
N ARG A 58 -0.48 39.61 -45.84
CA ARG A 58 -0.37 39.79 -44.38
C ARG A 58 -1.09 38.69 -43.61
N THR A 59 -2.26 38.25 -44.09
CA THR A 59 -3.00 37.15 -43.43
C THR A 59 -2.27 35.82 -43.56
N GLU A 60 -1.74 35.50 -44.74
CA GLU A 60 -0.96 34.29 -44.97
C GLU A 60 0.33 34.28 -44.13
N GLU A 61 1.07 35.38 -44.09
CA GLU A 61 2.26 35.51 -43.23
C GLU A 61 1.90 35.37 -41.74
N ALA A 62 0.79 35.97 -41.30
CA ALA A 62 0.36 35.85 -39.91
C ALA A 62 -0.06 34.41 -39.56
N GLU A 63 -0.69 33.69 -40.49
CA GLU A 63 -1.02 32.28 -40.32
C GLU A 63 0.22 31.39 -40.34
N GLN A 64 1.19 31.65 -41.21
CA GLN A 64 2.48 30.97 -41.23
C GLN A 64 3.24 31.17 -39.93
N ARG A 65 3.35 32.41 -39.43
CA ARG A 65 3.98 32.70 -38.13
C ARG A 65 3.28 31.99 -36.97
N LYS A 66 1.94 31.93 -36.98
CA LYS A 66 1.17 31.17 -35.99
C LYS A 66 1.43 29.66 -36.08
N LEU A 67 1.56 29.12 -37.28
CA LEU A 67 1.85 27.71 -37.50
C LEU A 67 3.27 27.37 -37.05
N GLU A 68 4.25 28.22 -37.36
CA GLU A 68 5.63 28.08 -36.89
C GLU A 68 5.73 28.17 -35.37
N GLN A 69 5.03 29.13 -34.74
CA GLN A 69 4.95 29.22 -33.28
C GLN A 69 4.36 27.95 -32.66
N ARG A 70 3.25 27.43 -33.21
CA ARG A 70 2.66 26.17 -32.74
C ARG A 70 3.59 24.97 -32.92
N LYS A 71 4.32 24.90 -34.04
CA LYS A 71 5.32 23.85 -34.26
C LYS A 71 6.46 23.93 -33.24
N LEU A 72 6.95 25.13 -32.95
CA LEU A 72 8.00 25.35 -31.96
C LEU A 72 7.51 25.01 -30.54
N GLU A 73 6.28 25.39 -30.18
CA GLU A 73 5.65 25.02 -28.90
C GLU A 73 5.52 23.50 -28.76
N LEU A 74 5.08 22.80 -29.82
CA LEU A 74 5.00 21.35 -29.83
C LEU A 74 6.37 20.70 -29.72
N GLU A 75 7.39 21.23 -30.40
CA GLU A 75 8.76 20.72 -30.33
C GLU A 75 9.36 20.92 -28.92
N ILE A 76 9.12 22.08 -28.29
CA ILE A 76 9.54 22.34 -26.91
C ILE A 76 8.82 21.39 -25.95
N GLU A 77 7.52 21.19 -26.10
CA GLU A 77 6.73 20.29 -25.25
C GLU A 77 7.16 18.82 -25.45
N GLU A 78 7.43 18.39 -26.67
CA GLU A 78 8.00 17.07 -26.94
C GLU A 78 9.39 16.91 -26.35
N ARG A 79 10.24 17.94 -26.42
CA ARG A 79 11.57 17.93 -25.82
C ARG A 79 11.47 17.84 -24.30
N ARG A 80 10.58 18.61 -23.67
CA ARG A 80 10.29 18.51 -22.23
C ARG A 80 9.79 17.13 -21.84
N LYS A 81 8.87 16.54 -22.61
CA LYS A 81 8.40 15.16 -22.37
C LYS A 81 9.47 14.10 -22.62
N ARG A 82 10.44 14.34 -23.51
CA ARG A 82 11.61 13.47 -23.67
C ARG A 82 12.55 13.61 -22.48
N GLU A 83 12.89 14.83 -22.09
CA GLU A 83 13.71 15.13 -20.91
C GLU A 83 13.08 14.57 -19.63
N GLU A 84 11.76 14.68 -19.45
CA GLU A 84 11.04 14.08 -18.32
C GLU A 84 11.10 12.55 -18.34
N ARG A 85 10.89 11.93 -19.50
CA ARG A 85 11.02 10.46 -19.64
C ARG A 85 12.46 9.98 -19.44
N GLU A 86 13.44 10.73 -19.93
CA GLU A 86 14.86 10.46 -19.74
C GLU A 86 15.24 10.62 -18.27
N PHE A 87 14.79 11.67 -17.61
CA PHE A 87 14.98 11.88 -16.18
C PHE A 87 14.31 10.78 -15.35
N GLU A 88 13.12 10.31 -15.75
CA GLU A 88 12.44 9.20 -15.10
C GLU A 88 13.16 7.86 -15.34
N LEU A 89 13.64 7.60 -16.56
CA LEU A 89 14.48 6.46 -16.91
C LEU A 89 15.83 6.50 -16.19
N GLU A 90 16.44 7.68 -16.04
CA GLU A 90 17.71 7.88 -15.35
C GLU A 90 17.53 7.75 -13.83
N LYS A 91 16.40 8.23 -13.28
CA LYS A 91 16.01 7.94 -11.89
C LYS A 91 15.79 6.45 -11.67
N LEU A 92 15.12 5.75 -12.59
CA LEU A 92 14.97 4.29 -12.55
C LEU A 92 16.31 3.56 -12.71
N LYS A 93 17.21 4.06 -13.55
CA LYS A 93 18.58 3.52 -13.70
C LYS A 93 19.42 3.76 -12.47
N LEU A 94 19.44 4.95 -11.89
CA LEU A 94 20.15 5.26 -10.64
C LEU A 94 19.56 4.48 -9.46
N GLN A 95 18.24 4.28 -9.44
CA GLN A 95 17.60 3.37 -8.50
C GLN A 95 18.07 1.93 -8.74
N ASN A 96 18.10 1.45 -9.98
CA ASN A 96 18.57 0.11 -10.33
C ASN A 96 20.09 -0.09 -10.15
N GLU A 97 20.91 0.96 -10.32
CA GLU A 97 22.36 0.96 -10.12
C GLU A 97 22.71 1.10 -8.63
N SER A 98 21.92 1.83 -7.83
CA SER A 98 21.97 1.76 -6.35
C SER A 98 21.63 0.35 -5.85
N PHE A 99 20.80 -0.40 -6.59
CA PHE A 99 20.51 -1.80 -6.32
C PHE A 99 21.59 -2.78 -6.82
N ASN A 100 22.45 -2.38 -7.78
CA ASN A 100 23.44 -3.27 -8.40
C ASN A 100 24.90 -2.97 -8.03
N SER A 101 25.22 -1.80 -7.47
CA SER A 101 26.55 -1.48 -6.91
C SER A 101 26.70 -1.80 -5.42
N ALA A 102 25.62 -2.19 -4.75
CA ALA A 102 25.67 -2.87 -3.46
C ALA A 102 25.37 -4.35 -3.70
N GLY A 103 26.39 -5.20 -3.61
CA GLY A 103 26.16 -6.63 -3.46
C GLY A 103 25.19 -6.88 -2.30
N ASN A 104 24.24 -7.80 -2.51
CA ASN A 104 23.26 -8.31 -1.56
C ASN A 104 22.32 -7.27 -0.90
N GLY A 105 21.05 -7.27 -1.32
CA GLY A 105 19.95 -6.82 -0.47
C GLY A 105 18.86 -6.00 -1.17
N SER A 106 17.88 -6.71 -1.73
CA SER A 106 16.55 -6.22 -2.10
C SER A 106 16.02 -5.17 -1.10
N SER A 107 15.76 -3.94 -1.55
CA SER A 107 15.02 -2.94 -0.78
C SER A 107 13.88 -2.37 -1.62
N ARG A 108 12.87 -3.21 -1.84
CA ARG A 108 11.49 -2.76 -2.09
C ARG A 108 11.12 -1.63 -1.11
N PRO A 109 10.19 -0.73 -1.44
CA PRO A 109 9.73 0.29 -0.48
C PRO A 109 9.39 -0.42 0.82
N LYS A 110 10.14 -0.11 1.89
CA LYS A 110 9.95 -0.67 3.23
C LYS A 110 8.63 -0.13 3.78
N ILE A 111 7.52 -0.65 3.29
CA ILE A 111 6.36 -0.78 4.16
C ILE A 111 6.90 -1.62 5.32
N ASP A 112 6.92 -1.05 6.51
CA ASP A 112 7.42 -1.75 7.68
C ASP A 112 6.63 -3.04 7.79
N PHE A 113 7.27 -4.18 7.51
CA PHE A 113 6.65 -5.49 7.48
C PHE A 113 5.89 -5.77 8.78
N LEU A 114 6.41 -5.27 9.90
CA LEU A 114 5.79 -5.36 11.22
C LEU A 114 4.49 -4.54 11.32
N SER A 115 4.36 -3.44 10.57
CA SER A 115 3.15 -2.62 10.53
C SER A 115 2.00 -3.28 9.76
N MET A 116 2.29 -4.25 8.90
CA MET A 116 1.29 -4.98 8.11
C MET A 116 0.71 -6.20 8.84
N ILE A 117 1.40 -6.71 9.86
CA ILE A 117 0.97 -7.89 10.61
C ILE A 117 0.42 -7.47 11.97
N PRO A 118 -0.85 -7.79 12.29
CA PRO A 118 -1.38 -7.52 13.61
C PRO A 118 -0.64 -8.33 14.68
N LYS A 119 -0.54 -7.79 15.89
CA LYS A 119 -0.03 -8.53 17.04
C LYS A 119 -0.86 -9.79 17.27
N PHE A 120 -0.20 -10.86 17.68
CA PHE A 120 -0.88 -12.12 17.94
C PHE A 120 -1.79 -12.01 19.17
N ASP A 121 -3.08 -12.28 18.98
CA ASP A 121 -4.07 -12.37 20.04
C ASP A 121 -4.29 -13.84 20.43
N GLN A 122 -3.79 -14.21 21.60
CA GLN A 122 -3.90 -15.57 22.15
C GLN A 122 -5.35 -16.00 22.46
N VAL A 123 -6.31 -15.08 22.57
CA VAL A 123 -7.70 -15.40 22.92
C VAL A 123 -8.53 -15.75 21.70
N ASN A 124 -8.27 -15.09 20.57
CA ASN A 124 -9.11 -15.17 19.38
C ASN A 124 -8.40 -15.79 18.17
N ASN A 125 -7.06 -15.80 18.12
CA ASN A 125 -6.30 -16.21 16.93
C ASN A 125 -5.70 -17.62 17.07
N ASP A 126 -5.73 -18.36 15.97
CA ASP A 126 -5.01 -19.64 15.83
C ASP A 126 -3.53 -19.37 15.55
N ILE A 127 -2.61 -19.89 16.37
CA ILE A 127 -1.18 -19.72 16.09
C ILE A 127 -0.78 -20.38 14.77
N SER A 128 -1.41 -21.49 14.38
CA SER A 128 -1.03 -22.23 13.17
C SER A 128 -1.36 -21.40 11.95
N LEU A 129 -2.56 -20.78 11.93
CA LEU A 129 -2.96 -19.86 10.88
C LEU A 129 -2.12 -18.58 10.91
N TYR A 130 -1.85 -18.06 12.11
CA TYR A 130 -1.03 -16.87 12.29
C TYR A 130 0.40 -17.05 11.77
N LEU A 131 1.02 -18.19 12.05
CA LEU A 131 2.36 -18.54 11.54
C LEU A 131 2.36 -18.66 10.02
N ILE A 132 1.33 -19.29 9.43
CA ILE A 132 1.19 -19.35 7.96
C ILE A 132 1.04 -17.95 7.35
N LEU A 133 0.23 -17.08 7.96
CA LEU A 133 0.06 -15.70 7.50
C LEU A 133 1.36 -14.91 7.62
N PHE A 134 2.06 -15.05 8.74
CA PHE A 134 3.38 -14.45 8.96
C PHE A 134 4.38 -14.91 7.90
N GLU A 135 4.48 -16.22 7.64
CA GLU A 135 5.39 -16.78 6.63
C GLU A 135 5.08 -16.24 5.23
N ARG A 136 3.80 -16.22 4.83
CA ARG A 136 3.39 -15.68 3.54
C ARG A 136 3.74 -14.21 3.40
N GLN A 137 3.52 -13.43 4.46
CA GLN A 137 3.81 -12.00 4.45
C GLN A 137 5.32 -11.73 4.46
N ALA A 138 6.10 -12.53 5.21
CA ALA A 138 7.55 -12.40 5.29
C ALA A 138 8.20 -12.76 3.95
N GLN A 139 7.67 -13.79 3.27
CA GLN A 139 8.05 -14.14 1.90
C GLN A 139 7.65 -13.04 0.90
N ALA A 140 6.44 -12.50 1.01
CA ALA A 140 5.97 -11.41 0.15
C ALA A 140 6.80 -10.12 0.31
N ALA A 141 7.25 -9.85 1.54
CA ALA A 141 8.12 -8.72 1.88
C ALA A 141 9.62 -9.01 1.67
N ASP A 142 10.00 -10.21 1.20
CA ASP A 142 11.39 -10.62 0.95
C ASP A 142 12.31 -10.48 2.18
N VAL A 143 11.75 -10.76 3.36
CA VAL A 143 12.50 -10.66 4.63
C VAL A 143 13.50 -11.82 4.72
N PRO A 144 14.78 -11.58 5.02
CA PRO A 144 15.76 -12.65 5.21
C PRO A 144 15.35 -13.58 6.37
N LYS A 145 15.44 -14.90 6.16
CA LYS A 145 15.01 -15.93 7.14
C LYS A 145 15.65 -15.79 8.52
N GLU A 146 16.88 -15.28 8.57
CA GLU A 146 17.61 -14.98 9.81
C GLU A 146 16.90 -13.98 10.74
N PHE A 147 16.04 -13.10 10.19
CA PHE A 147 15.26 -12.15 10.97
C PHE A 147 13.84 -12.62 11.29
N TRP A 148 13.37 -13.73 10.71
CA TRP A 148 11.99 -14.18 10.90
C TRP A 148 11.68 -14.50 12.35
N ALA A 149 12.61 -15.13 13.07
CA ALA A 149 12.44 -15.46 14.48
C ALA A 149 12.32 -14.19 15.35
N SER A 150 13.21 -13.21 15.16
CA SER A 150 13.17 -11.94 15.90
C SER A 150 11.91 -11.13 15.60
N HIS A 151 11.49 -11.07 14.34
CA HIS A 151 10.27 -10.37 13.95
C HIS A 151 9.02 -11.04 14.52
N LEU A 152 8.94 -12.37 14.45
CA LEU A 152 7.85 -13.12 15.04
C LEU A 152 7.75 -12.86 16.55
N LEU A 153 8.87 -12.91 17.28
CA LEU A 153 8.90 -12.64 18.72
C LEU A 153 8.40 -11.24 19.08
N SER A 154 8.68 -10.23 18.26
CA SER A 154 8.20 -8.86 18.49
C SER A 154 6.68 -8.69 18.32
N LEU A 155 6.02 -9.62 17.62
CA LEU A 155 4.58 -9.61 17.36
C LEU A 155 3.79 -10.50 18.34
N LEU A 156 4.48 -11.33 19.12
CA LEU A 156 3.88 -12.17 20.15
C LEU A 156 3.68 -11.40 21.47
N PRO A 157 2.69 -11.78 22.29
CA PRO A 157 2.59 -11.30 23.66
C PRO A 157 3.86 -11.57 24.45
N TYR A 158 4.15 -10.69 25.41
CA TYR A 158 5.38 -10.70 26.19
C TYR A 158 5.61 -12.04 26.90
N GLU A 159 4.55 -12.63 27.43
CA GLU A 159 4.55 -13.90 28.16
C GLU A 159 5.03 -15.04 27.25
N ILE A 160 4.59 -15.05 25.99
CA ILE A 160 4.96 -16.07 25.00
C ILE A 160 6.42 -15.85 24.54
N ALA A 161 6.80 -14.60 24.32
CA ALA A 161 8.17 -14.25 23.93
C ALA A 161 9.19 -14.62 25.03
N GLN A 162 8.83 -14.42 26.31
CA GLN A 162 9.67 -14.85 27.45
C GLN A 162 9.89 -16.36 27.48
N LEU A 163 8.87 -17.15 27.20
CA LEU A 163 9.00 -18.62 27.19
C LEU A 163 9.98 -19.09 26.11
N VAL A 164 9.95 -18.45 24.93
CA VAL A 164 10.93 -18.74 23.87
C VAL A 164 12.34 -18.26 24.26
N ALA A 165 12.45 -17.18 25.01
CA ALA A 165 13.73 -16.64 25.49
C ALA A 165 14.35 -17.44 26.65
N ARG A 166 13.56 -18.21 27.40
CA ARG A 166 14.03 -19.13 28.46
C ARG A 166 14.66 -20.40 27.91
N GLU A 167 14.38 -20.74 26.66
CA GLU A 167 15.02 -21.83 25.94
C GLU A 167 16.41 -21.44 25.45
N ASP A 168 17.16 -22.40 24.91
CA ASP A 168 18.52 -22.18 24.43
C ASP A 168 18.62 -21.03 23.40
N VAL A 169 19.70 -20.25 23.49
CA VAL A 169 19.94 -19.08 22.63
C VAL A 169 19.99 -19.46 21.13
N GLY A 170 20.37 -20.71 20.82
CA GLY A 170 20.33 -21.26 19.47
C GLY A 170 18.94 -21.66 18.97
N ILE A 171 17.93 -21.73 19.83
CA ILE A 171 16.52 -21.97 19.48
C ILE A 171 15.84 -20.64 19.12
N SER A 172 16.09 -19.58 19.89
CA SER A 172 15.44 -18.27 19.70
C SER A 172 15.78 -17.56 18.37
N ARG A 173 16.89 -17.95 17.72
CA ARG A 173 17.31 -17.41 16.41
C ARG A 173 16.84 -18.23 15.22
N ASP A 174 16.37 -19.45 15.44
CA ASP A 174 15.94 -20.36 14.37
C ASP A 174 14.43 -20.36 14.25
N PHE A 175 13.92 -19.78 13.16
CA PHE A 175 12.49 -19.69 12.91
C PHE A 175 11.79 -21.05 12.92
N GLU A 176 12.38 -22.10 12.36
CA GLU A 176 11.73 -23.41 12.32
C GLU A 176 11.65 -24.03 13.71
N LYS A 177 12.66 -23.80 14.56
CA LYS A 177 12.60 -24.23 15.96
C LYS A 177 11.57 -23.43 16.75
N VAL A 178 11.54 -22.10 16.62
CA VAL A 178 10.51 -21.25 17.26
C VAL A 178 9.12 -21.64 16.78
N LYS A 179 8.92 -21.82 15.48
CA LYS A 179 7.67 -22.31 14.89
C LYS A 179 7.31 -23.68 15.44
N SER A 180 8.25 -24.63 15.52
CA SER A 180 7.98 -25.96 16.08
C SER A 180 7.63 -25.91 17.57
N LEU A 181 8.22 -24.98 18.33
CA LEU A 181 7.96 -24.80 19.75
C LEU A 181 6.58 -24.17 19.97
N LEU A 182 6.28 -23.09 19.25
CA LEU A 182 4.96 -22.46 19.25
C LEU A 182 3.92 -23.48 18.79
N LEU A 183 4.14 -24.14 17.66
CA LEU A 183 3.28 -25.22 17.22
C LEU A 183 3.22 -26.35 18.24
N LYS A 184 4.25 -26.76 18.97
CA LYS A 184 4.11 -27.83 19.98
C LYS A 184 3.26 -27.36 21.17
N ARG A 185 3.45 -26.10 21.61
CA ARG A 185 2.69 -25.49 22.71
C ARG A 185 1.21 -25.29 22.34
N TYR A 186 0.91 -24.95 21.10
CA TYR A 186 -0.45 -24.67 20.61
C TYR A 186 -1.08 -25.80 19.77
N LYS A 187 -0.31 -26.72 19.16
CA LYS A 187 -0.75 -28.01 18.54
C LYS A 187 -1.29 -28.97 19.59
N LEU A 188 -1.04 -28.71 20.87
CA LEU A 188 -1.94 -29.09 21.97
C LEU A 188 -3.32 -28.37 21.84
N THR A 189 -3.82 -28.25 20.61
CA THR A 189 -5.01 -27.54 20.09
C THR A 189 -6.30 -27.96 20.77
N ALA A 190 -6.23 -29.00 21.60
CA ALA A 190 -7.16 -29.25 22.68
C ALA A 190 -7.54 -27.98 23.45
N GLU A 191 -6.55 -27.18 23.85
CA GLU A 191 -6.77 -26.00 24.68
C GLU A 191 -7.52 -24.90 23.92
N LYS A 192 -7.25 -24.73 22.61
CA LYS A 192 -8.00 -23.80 21.76
C LYS A 192 -9.45 -24.27 21.58
N PHE A 193 -9.64 -25.55 21.29
CA PHE A 193 -10.96 -26.16 21.19
C PHE A 193 -11.74 -26.07 22.51
N ARG A 194 -11.09 -26.23 23.65
CA ARG A 194 -11.64 -26.00 24.99
C ARG A 194 -12.09 -24.55 25.19
N GLN A 195 -11.26 -23.60 24.79
CA GLN A 195 -11.59 -22.17 24.90
C GLN A 195 -12.76 -21.80 24.00
N LEU A 196 -12.78 -22.27 22.75
CA LEU A 196 -13.92 -22.11 21.84
C LEU A 196 -15.17 -22.76 22.44
N PHE A 197 -15.08 -24.01 22.91
CA PHE A 197 -16.19 -24.68 23.58
C PHE A 197 -16.73 -23.89 24.78
N SER A 198 -15.87 -23.26 25.59
CA SER A 198 -16.28 -22.54 26.80
C SER A 198 -16.77 -21.11 26.57
N LYS A 199 -16.25 -20.40 25.55
CA LYS A 199 -16.52 -18.97 25.33
C LYS A 199 -17.41 -18.71 24.12
N HIS A 200 -17.72 -19.72 23.32
CA HIS A 200 -18.49 -19.54 22.09
C HIS A 200 -19.93 -19.10 22.39
N CYS A 201 -20.32 -18.00 21.75
CA CYS A 201 -21.65 -17.43 21.83
C CYS A 201 -22.35 -17.56 20.47
N LYS A 202 -23.67 -17.81 20.49
CA LYS A 202 -24.46 -17.89 19.27
C LYS A 202 -24.38 -16.59 18.49
N SER A 203 -23.99 -16.66 17.22
CA SER A 203 -24.05 -15.52 16.32
C SER A 203 -25.51 -15.02 16.16
N PRO A 204 -25.74 -13.69 16.05
CA PRO A 204 -27.06 -13.14 15.79
C PRO A 204 -27.72 -13.71 14.52
N THR A 205 -26.91 -14.08 13.52
CA THR A 205 -27.36 -14.56 12.21
C THR A 205 -27.42 -16.09 12.08
N ALA A 206 -26.82 -16.84 13.01
CA ALA A 206 -26.76 -18.30 12.94
C ALA A 206 -28.00 -18.97 13.53
N THR A 207 -28.34 -20.19 13.07
CA THR A 207 -29.40 -20.98 13.70
C THR A 207 -28.88 -21.69 14.95
N TRP A 208 -29.78 -22.16 15.83
CA TRP A 208 -29.40 -22.99 16.97
C TRP A 208 -28.80 -24.35 16.56
N LYS A 209 -29.13 -24.84 15.35
CA LYS A 209 -28.53 -26.06 14.80
C LYS A 209 -27.07 -25.85 14.44
N ASP A 210 -26.75 -24.70 13.83
CA ASP A 210 -25.37 -24.34 13.47
C ASP A 210 -24.53 -24.16 14.72
N PHE A 211 -25.06 -23.47 15.74
CA PHE A 211 -24.39 -23.33 17.04
C PHE A 211 -24.11 -24.68 17.71
N ALA A 212 -25.10 -25.58 17.75
CA ALA A 212 -24.92 -26.91 18.32
C ALA A 212 -23.87 -27.73 17.55
N TYR A 213 -23.84 -27.60 16.22
CA TYR A 213 -22.83 -28.24 15.37
C TYR A 213 -21.43 -27.71 15.66
N GLU A 214 -21.26 -26.38 15.75
CA GLU A 214 -20.00 -25.72 16.08
C GLU A 214 -19.49 -26.14 17.47
N VAL A 215 -20.34 -26.07 18.50
CA VAL A 215 -19.99 -26.49 19.87
C VAL A 215 -19.59 -27.97 19.91
N ARG A 216 -20.30 -28.84 19.19
CA ARG A 216 -19.96 -30.27 19.11
C ARG A 216 -18.62 -30.50 18.44
N ASN A 217 -18.33 -29.77 17.36
CA ASN A 217 -17.05 -29.84 16.69
C ASN A 217 -15.91 -29.36 17.58
N TYR A 218 -16.11 -28.27 18.34
CA TYR A 218 -15.12 -27.81 19.30
C TYR A 218 -14.88 -28.85 20.39
N PHE A 219 -15.93 -29.42 20.97
CA PHE A 219 -15.77 -30.48 21.96
C PHE A 219 -15.04 -31.70 21.42
N HIS A 220 -15.36 -32.14 20.20
CA HIS A 220 -14.70 -33.28 19.57
C HIS A 220 -13.22 -32.99 19.27
N GLY A 221 -12.91 -31.79 18.78
CA GLY A 221 -11.52 -31.33 18.60
C GLY A 221 -10.76 -31.26 19.92
N TRP A 222 -11.43 -30.90 21.02
CA TRP A 222 -10.82 -30.84 22.35
C TRP A 222 -10.41 -32.23 22.84
N ILE A 223 -11.34 -33.19 22.85
CA ILE A 223 -11.05 -34.55 23.34
C ILE A 223 -10.06 -35.30 22.44
N SER A 224 -10.14 -35.08 21.12
CA SER A 224 -9.22 -35.71 20.17
C SER A 224 -7.82 -35.13 20.29
N GLY A 225 -7.69 -33.83 20.59
CA GLY A 225 -6.39 -33.19 20.81
C GLY A 225 -5.69 -33.61 22.10
N LEU A 226 -6.39 -34.28 23.03
CA LEU A 226 -5.84 -34.84 24.26
C LEU A 226 -5.74 -36.38 24.23
N ASP A 227 -6.01 -36.99 23.07
CA ASP A 227 -6.05 -38.45 22.89
C ASP A 227 -6.95 -39.17 23.92
N ILE A 228 -8.05 -38.52 24.30
CA ILE A 228 -9.02 -39.09 25.26
C ILE A 228 -9.81 -40.19 24.57
N SER A 229 -9.63 -41.42 25.03
CA SER A 229 -10.22 -42.62 24.44
C SER A 229 -11.20 -43.34 25.37
N THR A 230 -11.23 -43.00 26.66
CA THR A 230 -12.08 -43.64 27.67
C THR A 230 -13.04 -42.67 28.34
N PHE A 231 -14.17 -43.18 28.83
CA PHE A 231 -15.15 -42.38 29.57
C PHE A 231 -14.59 -41.86 30.91
N ASP A 232 -13.72 -42.63 31.57
CA ASP A 232 -13.08 -42.19 32.81
C ASP A 232 -12.13 -41.02 32.59
N GLN A 233 -11.29 -41.05 31.55
CA GLN A 233 -10.46 -39.91 31.15
C GLN A 233 -11.29 -38.67 30.81
N LEU A 234 -12.47 -38.85 30.20
CA LEU A 234 -13.37 -37.74 29.93
C LEU A 234 -13.94 -37.13 31.21
N LYS A 235 -14.37 -37.96 32.18
CA LYS A 235 -14.84 -37.46 33.49
C LYS A 235 -13.75 -36.66 34.20
N GLU A 236 -12.54 -37.20 34.25
CA GLU A 236 -11.36 -36.53 34.83
C GLU A 236 -11.12 -35.18 34.15
N LEU A 237 -11.11 -35.13 32.82
CA LEU A 237 -10.93 -33.89 32.06
C LEU A 237 -11.97 -32.83 32.43
N ILE A 238 -13.26 -33.20 32.50
CA ILE A 238 -14.33 -32.26 32.80
C ILE A 238 -14.20 -31.73 34.23
N ILE A 239 -13.87 -32.58 35.20
CA ILE A 239 -13.66 -32.17 36.60
C ILE A 239 -12.45 -31.23 36.69
N VAL A 240 -11.34 -31.59 36.05
CA VAL A 240 -10.13 -30.76 35.93
C VAL A 240 -10.46 -29.40 35.33
N ASP A 241 -11.21 -29.33 34.23
CA ASP A 241 -11.58 -28.06 33.60
C ASP A 241 -12.42 -27.18 34.53
N GLN A 242 -13.33 -27.76 35.32
CA GLN A 242 -14.09 -27.02 36.31
C GLN A 242 -13.20 -26.44 37.43
N ILE A 243 -12.24 -27.23 37.94
CA ILE A 243 -11.29 -26.76 38.96
C ILE A 243 -10.44 -25.62 38.39
N LYS A 244 -9.85 -25.80 37.20
CA LYS A 244 -8.99 -24.81 36.54
C LYS A 244 -9.67 -23.45 36.32
N ARG A 245 -10.99 -23.42 36.14
CA ARG A 245 -11.78 -22.17 36.02
C ARG A 245 -11.90 -21.39 37.33
N ARG A 246 -11.77 -22.05 38.48
CA ARG A 246 -11.86 -21.44 39.82
C ARG A 246 -10.51 -21.04 40.40
N VAL A 247 -9.42 -21.54 39.81
CA VAL A 247 -8.06 -21.21 40.23
C VAL A 247 -7.73 -19.75 39.85
N PRO A 248 -7.22 -18.94 40.81
CA PRO A 248 -6.79 -17.57 40.56
C PRO A 248 -5.70 -17.50 39.47
N PRO A 249 -5.64 -16.38 38.71
CA PRO A 249 -4.67 -16.23 37.62
C PRO A 249 -3.21 -16.34 38.08
N GLU A 250 -2.90 -15.92 39.31
CA GLU A 250 -1.53 -15.94 39.86
C GLU A 250 -0.99 -17.38 39.98
N VAL A 251 -1.83 -18.30 40.44
CA VAL A 251 -1.49 -19.73 40.57
C VAL A 251 -1.36 -20.39 39.20
N ARG A 252 -2.21 -19.98 38.25
CA ARG A 252 -2.16 -20.47 36.87
C ARG A 252 -0.87 -20.05 36.18
N GLU A 253 -0.44 -18.81 36.37
CA GLU A 253 0.81 -18.27 35.80
C GLU A 253 2.04 -19.02 36.33
N HIS A 254 2.05 -19.38 37.61
CA HIS A 254 3.13 -20.18 38.19
C HIS A 254 3.32 -21.54 37.50
N TYR A 255 2.23 -22.17 37.05
CA TYR A 255 2.26 -23.50 36.41
C TYR A 255 2.03 -23.47 34.90
N ILE A 256 2.21 -22.32 34.25
CA ILE A 256 1.82 -22.11 32.84
C ILE A 256 2.42 -23.15 31.88
N ASP A 257 3.62 -23.64 32.17
CA ASP A 257 4.33 -24.61 31.33
C ASP A 257 3.72 -26.01 31.35
N GLU A 258 3.13 -26.40 32.47
CA GLU A 258 2.55 -27.72 32.67
C GLU A 258 1.01 -27.69 32.71
N TRP A 259 0.41 -26.51 32.74
CA TRP A 259 -1.02 -26.30 32.97
C TRP A 259 -1.90 -27.06 31.97
N SER A 260 -1.52 -27.12 30.70
CA SER A 260 -2.27 -27.85 29.66
C SER A 260 -2.14 -29.37 29.74
N GLN A 261 -1.13 -29.88 30.46
CA GLN A 261 -0.85 -31.31 30.62
C GLN A 261 -1.47 -31.90 31.89
N LEU A 262 -1.91 -31.05 32.82
CA LEU A 262 -2.60 -31.46 34.04
C LEU A 262 -4.04 -31.88 33.71
N ASN A 263 -4.23 -33.12 33.23
CA ASN A 263 -5.53 -33.68 32.85
C ASN A 263 -6.04 -34.75 33.83
N ASN A 264 -5.40 -34.87 35.00
CA ASN A 264 -5.76 -35.78 36.08
C ASN A 264 -6.07 -34.96 37.33
N VAL A 265 -7.18 -35.28 38.01
CA VAL A 265 -7.67 -34.52 39.16
C VAL A 265 -6.67 -34.54 40.30
N GLU A 266 -6.18 -35.71 40.72
CA GLU A 266 -5.24 -35.85 41.85
C GLU A 266 -3.95 -35.08 41.63
N LYS A 267 -3.38 -35.18 40.43
CA LYS A 267 -2.15 -34.46 40.07
C LYS A 267 -2.36 -32.95 40.07
N LEU A 268 -3.52 -32.47 39.64
CA LEU A 268 -3.84 -31.05 39.66
C LEU A 268 -4.02 -30.54 41.09
N THR A 269 -4.84 -31.22 41.90
CA THR A 269 -5.12 -30.78 43.28
C THR A 269 -3.87 -30.79 44.13
N SER A 270 -3.04 -31.83 44.03
CA SER A 270 -1.75 -31.88 44.75
C SER A 270 -0.87 -30.67 44.45
N LYS A 271 -0.76 -30.25 43.18
CA LYS A 271 0.05 -29.07 42.82
C LYS A 271 -0.54 -27.75 43.32
N LEU A 272 -1.87 -27.65 43.39
CA LEU A 272 -2.53 -26.47 43.93
C LEU A 272 -2.31 -26.39 45.45
N ASP A 273 -2.46 -27.51 46.15
CA ASP A 273 -2.21 -27.60 47.59
C ASP A 273 -0.74 -27.32 47.92
N ASP A 274 0.21 -27.83 47.12
CA ASP A 274 1.64 -27.55 47.27
C ASP A 274 1.95 -26.05 47.12
N TYR A 275 1.27 -25.37 46.19
CA TYR A 275 1.44 -23.92 46.01
C TYR A 275 0.88 -23.14 47.22
N ASP A 276 -0.29 -23.51 47.71
CA ASP A 276 -0.92 -22.88 48.86
C ASP A 276 -0.13 -23.13 50.15
N ALA A 277 0.58 -24.26 50.27
CA ALA A 277 1.44 -24.56 51.42
C ALA A 277 2.74 -23.74 51.47
N VAL A 278 3.19 -23.21 50.33
CA VAL A 278 4.44 -22.42 50.20
C VAL A 278 4.16 -20.90 50.25
N ARG A 279 2.88 -20.49 50.25
CA ARG A 279 2.42 -19.11 50.27
C ARG A 279 2.11 -18.61 51.68
#